data_AF-A0A0R0ICV4-F1
#
_entry.id   AF-A0A0R0ICV4-F1
#
_cell.length_a   1.000
_cell.length_b   1.000
_cell.length_c   1.000
_cell.angle_alpha   90.00
_cell.angle_beta   90.00
_cell.angle_gamma   90.00
#
_symmetry.space_group_name_H-M   'P 1'
#
loop_
_entity.id
_entity.type
_entity.pdbx_description
1 polymer ?
#
loop_
_entity_poly.entity_id
_entity_poly.type
_entity_poly.pdbx_seq_one_letter_code
_entity_poly.pdbx_strand_id
1 'polypeptide(L)'
;MAVSVLQQCKNLTTLVLTKNFHGEVISESVTVEFESLMLLALGNCGLKGHIPSWLSNCRKLVVLDLSWNHLNGSVPSWIGQMDNLFYLDFSNNSLTREIPKGLAELKGLMCANCNRENLAAFAFIPLFF
;
A
#
# COMPACT_ATOMS: atom_id res chain seq x y z
N MET A 1 7.73 -13.56 7.25
CA MET A 1 7.52 -12.12 7.53
C MET A 1 6.23 -11.97 8.34
N ALA A 2 6.11 -10.98 9.21
CA ALA A 2 4.85 -10.78 9.96
C ALA A 2 3.60 -10.72 9.05
N VAL A 3 3.75 -10.08 7.88
CA VAL A 3 2.71 -10.00 6.84
C VAL A 3 2.31 -11.37 6.29
N SER A 4 3.26 -12.30 6.11
CA SER A 4 2.97 -13.63 5.55
C SER A 4 2.18 -14.52 6.52
N VAL A 5 2.23 -14.24 7.83
CA VAL A 5 1.40 -14.96 8.82
C VAL A 5 -0.07 -14.57 8.70
N LEU A 6 -0.35 -13.33 8.29
CA LEU A 6 -1.70 -12.79 8.18
C LEU A 6 -2.33 -12.99 6.79
N GLN A 7 -1.59 -13.57 5.83
CA GLN A 7 -2.01 -13.69 4.44
C GLN A 7 -3.31 -14.49 4.22
N GLN A 8 -3.72 -15.30 5.20
CA GLN A 8 -4.95 -16.09 5.15
C GLN A 8 -6.15 -15.39 5.82
N CYS A 9 -5.95 -14.20 6.40
CA CYS A 9 -7.02 -13.43 7.03
C CYS A 9 -7.89 -12.73 5.97
N LYS A 10 -8.75 -13.49 5.28
CA LYS A 10 -9.57 -13.02 4.15
C LYS A 10 -10.52 -11.85 4.48
N ASN A 11 -10.86 -11.68 5.76
CA ASN A 11 -11.71 -10.58 6.25
C ASN A 11 -10.91 -9.39 6.77
N LEU A 12 -9.58 -9.44 6.75
CA LEU A 12 -8.75 -8.33 7.23
C LEU A 12 -8.90 -7.14 6.30
N THR A 13 -9.46 -6.04 6.80
CA THR A 13 -9.65 -4.79 6.04
C THR A 13 -8.56 -3.77 6.34
N THR A 14 -7.98 -3.83 7.54
CA THR A 14 -7.05 -2.83 8.05
C THR A 14 -5.86 -3.55 8.66
N LEU A 15 -4.65 -3.28 8.14
CA LEU A 15 -3.40 -3.75 8.71
C LEU A 15 -2.45 -2.56 8.92
N VAL A 16 -2.17 -2.25 10.18
CA VAL A 16 -1.23 -1.20 10.58
C VAL A 16 -0.11 -1.84 11.38
N LEU A 17 1.10 -1.83 10.84
CA LEU A 17 2.31 -2.32 11.51
C LEU A 17 3.41 -1.26 11.58
N THR A 18 3.09 0.01 11.29
CA THR A 18 4.02 1.15 11.29
C THR A 18 4.94 1.16 12.52
N LYS A 19 6.24 1.43 12.31
CA LYS A 19 7.30 1.41 13.34
C LYS A 19 7.50 0.04 14.02
N ASN A 20 7.26 -1.06 13.30
CA ASN A 20 7.58 -2.41 13.78
C ASN A 20 8.44 -3.18 12.76
N PHE A 21 8.86 -4.40 13.12
CA PHE A 21 9.48 -5.39 12.23
C PHE A 21 10.71 -4.88 11.45
N HIS A 22 11.57 -4.08 12.10
CA HIS A 22 12.76 -3.52 11.48
C HIS A 22 13.65 -4.58 10.82
N GLY A 23 13.94 -4.38 9.54
CA GLY A 23 14.94 -5.17 8.80
C GLY A 23 14.39 -6.45 8.15
N GLU A 24 13.08 -6.68 8.18
CA GLU A 24 12.48 -7.76 7.41
C GLU A 24 12.45 -7.41 5.90
N VAL A 25 12.64 -8.43 5.05
CA VAL A 25 12.46 -8.32 3.60
C VAL A 25 11.02 -8.68 3.26
N ILE A 26 10.31 -7.82 2.52
CA ILE A 26 9.01 -8.25 1.97
C ILE A 26 9.26 -9.28 0.88
N SER A 27 8.88 -10.53 1.15
CA SER A 27 8.99 -11.62 0.19
C SER A 27 8.13 -11.32 -1.06
N GLU A 28 8.74 -11.40 -2.23
CA GLU A 28 8.07 -11.19 -3.52
C GLU A 28 7.09 -12.33 -3.89
N SER A 29 7.18 -13.48 -3.21
CA SER A 29 6.47 -14.70 -3.62
C SER A 29 5.83 -15.39 -2.43
N VAL A 30 4.60 -15.00 -2.11
CA VAL A 30 3.61 -15.93 -1.59
C VAL A 30 2.27 -15.56 -2.24
N THR A 31 1.43 -16.54 -2.56
CA THR A 31 0.02 -16.33 -2.91
C THR A 31 -0.69 -15.73 -1.70
N VAL A 32 -0.56 -14.41 -1.57
CA VAL A 32 -1.18 -13.62 -0.52
C VAL A 32 -2.55 -13.16 -1.02
N GLU A 33 -3.60 -13.57 -0.30
CA GLU A 33 -5.01 -13.30 -0.63
C GLU A 33 -5.60 -12.24 0.32
N PHE A 34 -5.03 -11.03 0.31
CA PHE A 34 -5.60 -9.87 1.01
C PHE A 34 -6.76 -9.24 0.22
N GLU A 35 -7.77 -10.05 -0.12
CA GLU A 35 -8.88 -9.66 -1.00
C GLU A 35 -9.78 -8.56 -0.39
N SER A 36 -9.81 -8.46 0.93
CA SER A 36 -10.61 -7.47 1.66
C SER A 36 -9.81 -6.26 2.17
N LEU A 37 -8.50 -6.23 1.94
CA LEU A 37 -7.64 -5.21 2.52
C LEU A 37 -7.89 -3.85 1.87
N MET A 38 -8.21 -2.87 2.71
CA MET A 38 -8.53 -1.49 2.35
C MET A 38 -7.45 -0.52 2.83
N LEU A 39 -6.79 -0.84 3.95
CA LEU A 39 -5.66 -0.08 4.47
C LEU A 39 -4.49 -0.97 4.77
N LEU A 40 -3.33 -0.59 4.23
CA LEU A 40 -2.03 -1.15 4.60
C LEU A 40 -1.08 -0.02 4.99
N ALA A 41 -0.60 -0.05 6.23
CA ALA A 41 0.44 0.85 6.71
C ALA A 41 1.62 0.06 7.26
N LEU A 42 2.75 0.18 6.57
CA LEU A 42 4.05 -0.42 6.88
C LEU A 42 5.14 0.65 6.97
N GLY A 43 4.78 1.85 7.42
CA GLY A 43 5.70 2.98 7.52
C GLY A 43 6.80 2.73 8.55
N ASN A 44 8.04 3.11 8.27
CA ASN A 44 9.16 2.97 9.20
C ASN A 44 9.38 1.52 9.72
N CYS A 45 9.25 0.54 8.84
CA CYS A 45 9.49 -0.88 9.15
C CYS A 45 10.88 -1.36 8.68
N GLY A 46 11.73 -0.47 8.16
CA GLY A 46 13.06 -0.81 7.66
C GLY A 46 13.04 -1.78 6.47
N LEU A 47 11.95 -1.77 5.69
CA LEU A 47 11.74 -2.68 4.56
C LEU A 47 12.77 -2.45 3.47
N LYS A 48 13.34 -3.52 2.91
CA LYS A 48 14.32 -3.48 1.82
C LYS A 48 13.79 -4.18 0.57
N GLY A 49 14.38 -3.89 -0.59
CA GLY A 49 14.01 -4.50 -1.88
C GLY A 49 12.96 -3.69 -2.62
N HIS A 50 12.18 -4.33 -3.49
CA HIS A 50 11.17 -3.67 -4.32
C HIS A 50 9.80 -3.59 -3.62
N ILE A 51 8.91 -2.76 -4.17
CA ILE A 51 7.49 -2.83 -3.84
C ILE A 51 6.95 -4.20 -4.32
N PRO A 52 6.41 -5.03 -3.42
CA PRO A 52 6.08 -6.42 -3.74
C PRO A 52 4.86 -6.53 -4.66
N SER A 53 4.92 -7.47 -5.60
CA SER A 53 3.88 -7.69 -6.62
C SER A 53 2.53 -8.16 -6.05
N TRP A 54 2.52 -8.84 -4.90
CA TRP A 54 1.27 -9.31 -4.29
C TRP A 54 0.31 -8.18 -3.92
N LEU A 55 0.80 -6.94 -3.74
CA LEU A 55 -0.04 -5.75 -3.52
C LEU A 55 -1.01 -5.51 -4.69
N SER A 56 -0.67 -5.97 -5.90
CA SER A 56 -1.56 -5.89 -7.05
C SER A 56 -2.86 -6.68 -6.88
N ASN A 57 -2.91 -7.65 -5.96
CA ASN A 57 -4.12 -8.41 -5.65
C ASN A 57 -5.04 -7.69 -4.66
N CYS A 58 -4.55 -6.66 -3.96
CA CYS A 58 -5.32 -5.90 -2.98
C CYS A 58 -6.22 -4.87 -3.70
N ARG A 59 -7.17 -5.31 -4.53
CA ARG A 59 -7.97 -4.44 -5.41
C ARG A 59 -8.88 -3.46 -4.66
N LYS A 60 -9.15 -3.72 -3.37
CA LYS A 60 -9.93 -2.84 -2.49
C LYS A 60 -9.08 -1.82 -1.73
N LEU A 61 -7.76 -1.80 -1.93
CA LEU A 61 -6.88 -0.91 -1.20
C LEU A 61 -7.20 0.54 -1.51
N VAL A 62 -7.35 1.33 -0.45
CA VAL A 62 -7.61 2.77 -0.49
C VAL A 62 -6.44 3.55 0.07
N VAL A 63 -5.78 3.00 1.09
CA VAL A 63 -4.63 3.62 1.75
C VAL A 63 -3.44 2.66 1.69
N LEU A 64 -2.35 3.13 1.08
CA LEU A 64 -1.06 2.46 1.07
C LEU A 64 0.03 3.38 1.59
N ASP A 65 0.55 3.06 2.78
CA ASP A 65 1.70 3.72 3.38
C ASP A 65 2.88 2.75 3.47
N LEU A 66 3.91 3.01 2.65
CA LEU A 66 5.22 2.36 2.71
C LEU A 66 6.33 3.39 3.01
N SER A 67 5.99 4.52 3.62
CA SER A 67 6.92 5.62 3.90
C SER A 67 8.04 5.21 4.85
N TRP A 68 9.14 5.96 4.85
CA TRP A 68 10.26 5.76 5.79
C TRP A 68 10.86 4.35 5.77
N ASN A 69 11.01 3.76 4.58
CA ASN A 69 11.63 2.45 4.39
C ASN A 69 12.90 2.54 3.53
N HIS A 70 13.48 1.41 3.16
CA HIS A 70 14.66 1.29 2.30
C HIS A 70 14.30 0.62 0.96
N LEU A 71 13.08 0.82 0.48
CA LEU A 71 12.62 0.25 -0.79
C LEU A 71 13.36 0.90 -1.96
N ASN A 72 13.64 0.13 -3.01
CA ASN A 72 14.39 0.55 -4.20
C ASN A 72 13.75 0.07 -5.51
N GLY A 73 14.41 0.37 -6.64
CA GLY A 73 13.87 0.12 -7.98
C GLY A 73 12.72 1.06 -8.32
N SER A 74 11.84 0.67 -9.24
CA SER A 74 10.72 1.50 -9.71
C SER A 74 9.42 1.27 -8.96
N VAL A 75 8.56 2.30 -8.93
CA VAL A 75 7.14 2.10 -8.62
C VAL A 75 6.52 1.19 -9.69
N PRO A 76 5.89 0.05 -9.32
CA PRO A 76 5.35 -0.89 -10.30
C PRO A 76 4.16 -0.31 -11.08
N SER A 77 4.05 -0.63 -12.37
CA SER A 77 2.98 -0.12 -13.23
C SER A 77 1.57 -0.56 -12.82
N TRP A 78 1.43 -1.72 -12.17
CA TRP A 78 0.14 -2.23 -11.68
C TRP A 78 -0.52 -1.30 -10.65
N ILE A 79 0.22 -0.38 -10.03
CA ILE A 79 -0.35 0.60 -9.10
C ILE A 79 -1.42 1.46 -9.78
N GLY A 80 -1.29 1.72 -11.09
CA GLY A 80 -2.28 2.45 -11.90
C GLY A 80 -3.59 1.69 -12.13
N GLN A 81 -3.69 0.45 -11.66
CA GLN A 81 -4.90 -0.38 -11.70
C GLN A 81 -5.54 -0.52 -10.31
N MET A 82 -5.11 0.28 -9.33
CA MET A 82 -5.69 0.33 -8.00
C MET A 82 -6.76 1.43 -7.93
N ASP A 83 -7.90 1.22 -8.58
CA ASP A 83 -8.92 2.24 -8.81
C ASP A 83 -9.47 2.91 -7.55
N ASN A 84 -9.39 2.21 -6.42
CA ASN A 84 -9.87 2.68 -5.12
C ASN A 84 -8.83 3.51 -4.34
N LEU A 85 -7.58 3.54 -4.79
CA LEU A 85 -6.50 4.20 -4.08
C LEU A 85 -6.78 5.71 -3.96
N PHE A 86 -6.74 6.21 -2.72
CA PHE A 86 -6.96 7.62 -2.36
C PHE A 86 -5.73 8.21 -1.66
N TYR A 87 -4.98 7.38 -0.92
CA TYR A 87 -3.77 7.78 -0.24
C TYR A 87 -2.62 6.85 -0.63
N LEU A 88 -1.51 7.46 -1.06
CA LEU A 88 -0.28 6.76 -1.43
C LEU A 88 0.93 7.50 -0.87
N ASP A 89 1.69 6.84 -0.02
CA ASP A 89 2.91 7.39 0.54
C ASP A 89 4.09 6.44 0.37
N PHE A 90 5.01 6.85 -0.49
CA PHE A 90 6.30 6.20 -0.72
C PHE A 90 7.47 7.09 -0.30
N SER A 91 7.21 8.17 0.44
CA SER A 91 8.24 9.11 0.89
C SER A 91 9.31 8.42 1.72
N ASN A 92 10.51 8.98 1.71
CA ASN A 92 11.65 8.48 2.47
C ASN A 92 11.96 7.00 2.17
N ASN A 93 12.09 6.70 0.87
CA ASN A 93 12.61 5.45 0.32
C ASN A 93 13.77 5.75 -0.66
N SER A 94 14.33 4.71 -1.28
CA SER A 94 15.34 4.79 -2.35
C SER A 94 14.76 4.40 -3.72
N LEU A 95 13.47 4.70 -3.95
CA LEU A 95 12.82 4.44 -5.24
C LEU A 95 13.44 5.32 -6.34
N THR A 96 13.52 4.77 -7.54
CA THR A 96 14.18 5.33 -8.71
C THR A 96 13.31 5.13 -9.95
N ARG A 97 13.79 5.64 -11.10
CA ARG A 97 13.07 5.62 -12.39
C ARG A 97 11.79 6.46 -12.38
N GLU A 98 11.03 6.36 -13.45
CA GLU A 98 9.81 7.14 -13.65
C GLU A 98 8.66 6.62 -12.80
N ILE A 99 7.79 7.55 -12.39
CA ILE A 99 6.49 7.23 -11.81
C ILE A 99 5.58 6.74 -12.95
N PRO A 100 4.91 5.58 -12.81
CA PRO A 100 4.02 5.06 -13.85
C PRO A 100 2.91 6.06 -14.20
N LYS A 101 2.72 6.33 -15.50
CA LYS A 101 1.68 7.24 -15.99
C LYS A 101 0.28 6.88 -15.51
N GLY A 102 0.02 5.59 -15.26
CA GLY A 102 -1.25 5.12 -14.70
C GLY A 102 -1.62 5.74 -13.34
N LEU A 103 -0.66 6.24 -12.53
CA LEU A 103 -1.02 7.00 -11.31
C LEU A 103 -1.81 8.27 -11.65
N ALA A 104 -1.46 8.93 -12.76
CA ALA A 104 -2.13 10.16 -13.21
C ALA A 104 -3.49 9.89 -13.87
N GLU A 105 -3.95 8.63 -13.89
CA GLU A 105 -5.27 8.22 -14.37
C GLU A 105 -6.17 7.75 -13.22
N LEU A 106 -5.62 7.55 -12.01
CA LEU A 106 -6.37 7.13 -10.83
C LEU A 106 -7.28 8.26 -10.33
N LYS A 107 -8.58 8.15 -10.63
CA LYS A 107 -9.61 9.10 -10.21
C LYS A 107 -9.55 9.38 -8.70
N GLY A 108 -9.24 8.36 -7.91
CA GLY A 108 -9.15 8.47 -6.47
C GLY A 108 -8.00 9.34 -5.95
N LEU A 109 -6.89 9.43 -6.69
CA LEU A 109 -5.78 10.33 -6.38
C LEU A 109 -5.97 11.73 -6.99
N MET A 110 -6.70 11.84 -8.10
CA MET A 110 -6.85 13.10 -8.84
C MET A 110 -7.99 13.98 -8.35
N CYS A 111 -9.07 13.40 -7.82
CA CYS A 111 -10.31 14.10 -7.57
C CYS A 111 -10.81 13.81 -6.15
N ALA A 112 -10.57 14.76 -5.23
CA ALA A 112 -10.96 14.66 -3.83
C ALA A 112 -12.47 14.39 -3.63
N ASN A 113 -13.33 14.89 -4.53
CA ASN A 113 -14.78 14.65 -4.46
C ASN A 113 -15.22 13.34 -5.11
N CYS A 114 -14.41 12.72 -5.97
CA CYS A 114 -14.77 11.49 -6.69
C CYS A 114 -14.72 10.25 -5.79
N ASN A 115 -14.09 10.36 -4.61
CA ASN A 115 -13.92 9.30 -3.63
C ASN A 115 -14.72 9.55 -2.34
N ARG A 116 -15.82 10.31 -2.39
CA ARG A 116 -16.63 10.64 -1.19
C ARG A 116 -17.08 9.41 -0.38
N GLU A 117 -17.38 8.30 -1.04
CA GLU A 117 -17.74 7.04 -0.35
C GLU A 117 -16.56 6.46 0.43
N ASN A 118 -15.33 6.56 -0.11
CA ASN A 118 -14.12 6.17 0.60
C ASN A 118 -13.85 7.09 1.79
N LEU A 119 -13.86 8.41 1.58
CA LEU A 119 -13.61 9.39 2.66
C LEU A 119 -14.55 9.21 3.87
N ALA A 120 -15.83 8.92 3.64
CA ALA A 120 -16.78 8.66 4.72
C ALA A 120 -16.50 7.35 5.46
N ALA A 121 -16.13 6.28 4.74
CA ALA A 121 -15.75 5.00 5.35
C ALA A 121 -14.45 5.07 6.17
N PHE A 122 -13.55 6.00 5.83
CA PHE A 122 -12.23 6.12 6.46
C PHE A 122 -12.09 7.31 7.42
N ALA A 123 -13.12 8.12 7.63
CA ALA A 123 -13.12 9.20 8.61
C ALA A 123 -12.79 8.71 10.05
N PHE A 124 -12.96 7.41 10.32
CA PHE A 124 -12.64 6.76 11.59
C PHE A 124 -11.28 6.07 11.61
N ILE A 125 -10.59 5.96 10.48
CA ILE A 125 -9.21 5.50 10.46
C ILE A 125 -8.35 6.69 10.88
N PRO A 126 -7.63 6.62 12.01
CA PRO A 126 -6.75 7.69 12.41
C PRO A 126 -5.56 7.68 11.45
N LEU A 127 -5.66 8.48 10.38
CA LEU A 127 -4.50 8.94 9.60
C LEU A 127 -3.78 10.01 10.42
N PHE A 128 -3.34 9.66 11.64
CA PHE A 128 -2.40 10.48 12.38
C PHE A 128 -1.01 10.02 11.98
N PHE A 129 -0.43 10.76 11.04
CA PHE A 129 0.98 10.72 10.67
C PHE A 129 1.85 11.21 11.83
#